data_AF-A0A966NN93-F1
#
_entry.id   AF-A0A966NN93-F1
#
_cell.length_a   1.000
_cell.length_b   1.000
_cell.length_c   1.000
_cell.angle_alpha   90.00
_cell.angle_beta   90.00
_cell.angle_gamma   90.00
#
_symmetry.space_group_name_H-M   'P 1'
#
loop_
_entity.id
_entity.type
_entity.pdbx_description
1 polymer ?
#
loop_
_entity_poly.entity_id
_entity_poly.type
_entity_poly.pdbx_seq_one_letter_code
_entity_poly.pdbx_strand_id
1 'polypeptide(L)'
;MDDRQTGVVADVQNAVFVEDPIPGRTWTSLVAREVSEKVYRVWGSTTRRCTLPSQDPATVGFELIGDVADAASFTTQVGQDPAAAPTQTIGLCEPKSDRAHRVRYYRGIIRAVNNSRNQNRTINVTTMESYLRGVVPRESPASWGDSNGGAGMNALRAQAVAARSYASTENRYAGLAHTCDTMDCQVYGGAALREGVSEQPYSLEDPRTDLAIAETAGVVIRGRNGAVVRTE
;
A
#
# COMPACT_ATOMS: atom_id res chain seq x y z
N MET A 1 -0.76 8.18 7.11
CA MET A 1 0.37 8.97 7.68
C MET A 1 0.16 10.44 7.37
N ASP A 2 -0.79 11.08 8.04
CA ASP A 2 -1.18 12.44 7.69
C ASP A 2 -0.13 13.45 8.17
N ASP A 3 0.20 14.41 7.30
CA ASP A 3 1.11 15.53 7.58
C ASP A 3 2.51 15.10 8.06
N ARG A 4 2.95 13.91 7.64
CA ARG A 4 4.31 13.37 7.84
C ARG A 4 4.99 13.16 6.49
N GLN A 5 6.29 12.91 6.52
CA GLN A 5 7.03 12.46 5.34
C GLN A 5 6.51 11.12 4.81
N THR A 6 6.75 10.85 3.52
CA THR A 6 6.52 9.52 2.92
C THR A 6 7.87 8.85 2.70
N GLY A 7 8.22 7.89 3.56
CA GLY A 7 9.43 7.07 3.42
C GLY A 7 9.08 5.66 2.96
N VAL A 8 9.85 5.11 2.02
CA VAL A 8 9.65 3.76 1.49
C VAL A 8 10.95 2.96 1.40
N VAL A 9 10.80 1.65 1.37
CA VAL A 9 11.86 0.64 1.34
C VAL A 9 11.47 -0.47 0.36
N ALA A 10 12.42 -0.94 -0.42
CA ALA A 10 12.35 -2.23 -1.10
C ALA A 10 13.33 -3.23 -0.48
N ASP A 11 13.05 -4.52 -0.68
CA ASP A 11 13.88 -5.60 -0.14
C ASP A 11 15.19 -5.78 -0.89
N VAL A 12 15.18 -5.51 -2.18
CA VAL A 12 16.36 -5.45 -3.03
C VAL A 12 16.43 -4.06 -3.67
N GLN A 13 17.54 -3.73 -4.32
CA GLN A 13 17.69 -2.43 -5.00
C GLN A 13 16.87 -2.39 -6.30
N ASN A 14 15.55 -2.39 -6.17
CA ASN A 14 14.57 -2.33 -7.25
C ASN A 14 13.44 -1.34 -6.98
N ALA A 15 13.56 -0.49 -5.96
CA ALA A 15 12.63 0.61 -5.75
C ALA A 15 12.80 1.62 -6.89
N VAL A 16 11.68 2.09 -7.42
CA VAL A 16 11.59 3.04 -8.52
C VAL A 16 10.91 4.29 -8.00
N PHE A 17 11.55 5.44 -8.23
CA PHE A 17 10.91 6.74 -8.14
C PHE A 17 10.35 7.09 -9.52
N VAL A 18 9.03 7.22 -9.63
CA VAL A 18 8.36 7.34 -10.95
C VAL A 18 8.72 8.68 -11.61
N GLU A 19 8.84 9.74 -10.82
CA GLU A 19 9.22 11.08 -11.27
C GLU A 19 10.75 11.29 -11.26
N ASP A 20 11.57 10.23 -11.20
CA ASP A 20 13.03 10.33 -11.22
C ASP A 20 13.51 10.95 -12.54
N PRO A 21 14.34 12.01 -12.52
CA PRO A 21 14.87 12.61 -13.74
C PRO A 21 15.84 11.72 -14.51
N ILE A 22 16.35 10.64 -13.88
CA ILE A 22 17.28 9.67 -14.48
C ILE A 22 16.52 8.37 -14.76
N PRO A 23 16.19 8.07 -16.03
CA PRO A 23 15.48 6.85 -16.38
C PRO A 23 16.21 5.58 -15.91
N GLY A 24 15.46 4.66 -15.31
CA GLY A 24 15.96 3.33 -14.93
C GLY A 24 16.82 3.29 -13.66
N ARG A 25 17.06 4.42 -12.99
CA ARG A 25 17.73 4.44 -11.70
C ARG A 25 16.88 3.71 -10.64
N THR A 26 17.50 2.79 -9.90
CA THR A 26 16.85 2.05 -8.82
C THR A 26 17.49 2.32 -7.48
N TRP A 27 16.65 2.24 -6.45
CA TRP A 27 16.99 2.51 -5.06
C TRP A 27 16.61 1.34 -4.18
N THR A 28 17.09 1.37 -2.94
CA THR A 28 16.63 0.46 -1.88
C THR A 28 15.69 1.20 -0.92
N SER A 29 15.92 2.50 -0.70
CA SER A 29 15.07 3.34 0.13
C SER A 29 14.91 4.72 -0.49
N LEU A 30 13.72 5.29 -0.36
CA LEU A 30 13.39 6.64 -0.83
C LEU A 30 12.61 7.37 0.27
N VAL A 31 12.74 8.69 0.32
CA VAL A 31 11.90 9.54 1.19
C VAL A 31 11.52 10.81 0.47
N ALA A 32 10.25 11.18 0.54
CA ALA A 32 9.72 12.47 0.12
C ALA A 32 9.27 13.31 1.32
N ARG A 33 9.67 14.58 1.32
CA ARG A 33 9.17 15.62 2.25
C ARG A 33 8.62 16.79 1.45
N GLU A 34 7.43 17.26 1.81
CA GLU A 34 6.92 18.51 1.27
C GLU A 34 7.78 19.68 1.78
N VAL A 35 8.28 20.51 0.86
CA VAL A 35 9.13 21.68 1.17
C VAL A 35 8.44 23.01 0.86
N SER A 36 7.46 22.97 -0.04
CA SER A 36 6.46 24.01 -0.26
C SER A 36 5.19 23.34 -0.79
N GLU A 37 4.07 24.07 -0.85
CA GLU A 37 2.80 23.53 -1.35
C GLU A 37 3.00 22.74 -2.65
N LYS A 38 2.67 21.44 -2.62
CA LYS A 38 2.77 20.52 -3.77
C LYS A 38 4.18 20.37 -4.35
N VAL A 39 5.22 20.67 -3.58
CA VAL A 39 6.60 20.43 -3.98
C VAL A 39 7.27 19.51 -2.97
N TYR A 40 7.73 18.37 -3.47
CA TYR A 40 8.35 17.32 -2.69
C TYR A 40 9.83 17.27 -2.96
N ARG A 41 10.63 17.47 -1.92
CA ARG A 41 12.05 17.11 -1.95
C ARG A 41 12.20 15.62 -1.72
N VAL A 42 12.94 14.97 -2.62
CA VAL A 42 13.12 13.51 -2.62
C VAL A 42 14.59 13.17 -2.43
N TRP A 43 14.84 12.17 -1.58
CA TRP A 43 16.16 11.59 -1.36
C TRP A 43 16.12 10.08 -1.56
N GLY A 44 17.23 9.51 -2.01
CA GLY A 44 17.40 8.07 -2.25
C GLY A 44 18.54 7.45 -1.45
N SER A 45 18.51 6.15 -1.28
CA SER A 45 19.59 5.36 -0.68
C SER A 45 19.62 3.98 -1.32
N THR A 46 20.82 3.49 -1.65
CA THR A 46 21.04 2.13 -2.16
C THR A 46 21.12 1.09 -1.04
N THR A 47 21.07 1.53 0.22
CA THR A 47 20.93 0.64 1.36
C THR A 47 19.59 0.84 2.06
N ARG A 48 19.15 -0.19 2.76
CA ARG A 48 17.84 -0.24 3.39
C ARG A 48 17.79 0.63 4.64
N ARG A 49 16.96 1.67 4.63
CA ARG A 49 16.85 2.65 5.71
C ARG A 49 15.43 3.21 5.79
N CYS A 50 15.01 3.55 7.00
CA CYS A 50 13.88 4.47 7.22
C CYS A 50 14.41 5.67 8.02
N THR A 51 13.92 6.86 7.70
CA THR A 51 14.24 8.11 8.41
C THR A 51 13.10 8.45 9.35
N LEU A 52 13.39 9.04 10.52
CA LEU A 52 12.37 9.69 11.36
C LEU A 52 12.08 11.11 10.84
N PRO A 53 10.86 11.65 11.04
CA PRO A 53 10.55 13.04 10.64
C PRO A 53 11.49 14.09 11.23
N SER A 54 12.05 13.84 12.42
CA SER A 54 12.99 14.73 13.12
C SER A 54 14.43 14.67 12.59
N GLN A 55 14.79 13.67 11.79
CA GLN A 55 16.14 13.49 11.28
C GLN A 55 16.30 14.20 9.93
N ASP A 56 17.49 14.71 9.63
CA ASP A 56 17.84 15.10 8.26
C ASP A 56 18.17 13.83 7.44
N PRO A 57 17.47 13.54 6.32
CA PRO A 57 17.76 12.39 5.46
C PRO A 57 19.24 12.27 5.06
N ALA A 58 19.94 13.39 4.83
CA ALA A 58 21.34 13.38 4.44
C ALA A 58 22.23 12.80 5.55
N THR A 59 21.99 13.20 6.81
CA THR A 59 22.75 12.72 7.97
C THR A 59 22.55 11.23 8.27
N VAL A 60 21.44 10.64 7.80
CA VAL A 60 21.16 9.21 7.93
C VAL A 60 21.46 8.43 6.66
N GLY A 61 22.21 9.03 5.72
CA GLY A 61 22.82 8.36 4.58
C GLY A 61 21.96 8.33 3.31
N PHE A 62 20.92 9.16 3.20
CA PHE A 62 20.24 9.38 1.93
C PHE A 62 20.97 10.45 1.11
N GLU A 63 20.98 10.30 -0.21
CA GLU A 63 21.47 11.30 -1.16
C GLU A 63 20.30 12.08 -1.76
N LEU A 64 20.47 13.39 -1.92
CA LEU A 64 19.45 14.27 -2.52
C LEU A 64 19.27 13.91 -4.00
N ILE A 65 18.03 13.64 -4.39
CA ILE A 65 17.66 13.44 -5.81
C ILE A 65 17.26 14.77 -6.44
N GLY A 66 16.38 15.51 -5.77
CA GLY A 66 15.84 16.78 -6.26
C GLY A 66 14.44 17.07 -5.74
N ASP A 67 13.85 18.13 -6.27
CA ASP A 67 12.48 18.57 -5.95
C ASP A 67 11.55 18.25 -7.13
N VAL A 68 10.36 17.71 -6.85
CA VAL A 68 9.32 17.40 -7.84
C VAL A 68 8.00 18.06 -7.49
N ALA A 69 7.25 18.46 -8.52
CA ALA A 69 5.94 19.08 -8.39
C ALA A 69 4.82 18.03 -8.32
N ASP A 70 3.71 18.43 -7.71
CA ASP A 70 2.41 17.75 -7.57
C ASP A 70 2.42 16.46 -6.74
N ALA A 71 3.37 15.55 -6.96
CA ALA A 71 3.47 14.29 -6.23
C ALA A 71 4.87 13.67 -6.29
N ALA A 72 5.17 12.81 -5.33
CA ALA A 72 6.28 11.86 -5.41
C ALA A 72 5.75 10.43 -5.28
N SER A 73 5.94 9.61 -6.31
CA SER A 73 5.39 8.27 -6.42
C SER A 73 6.50 7.21 -6.39
N PHE A 74 6.29 6.19 -5.57
CA PHE A 74 7.25 5.12 -5.36
C PHE A 74 6.63 3.76 -5.58
N THR A 75 7.34 2.88 -6.26
CA THR A 75 6.98 1.48 -6.44
C THR A 75 8.24 0.63 -6.50
N THR A 76 8.11 -0.67 -6.78
CA THR A 76 9.25 -1.50 -7.21
C THR A 76 9.09 -1.84 -8.69
N GLN A 77 10.15 -2.33 -9.33
CA GLN A 77 10.08 -2.80 -10.73
C GLN A 77 8.98 -3.84 -10.98
N VAL A 78 8.53 -4.54 -9.93
CA VAL A 78 7.46 -5.55 -9.98
C VAL A 78 6.23 -5.13 -9.17
N GLY A 79 6.20 -3.92 -8.60
CA GLY A 79 5.18 -3.53 -7.62
C GLY A 79 3.75 -3.43 -8.19
N GLN A 80 3.62 -3.26 -9.51
CA GLN A 80 2.34 -3.27 -10.24
C GLN A 80 1.98 -4.66 -10.77
N ASP A 81 2.89 -5.64 -10.73
CA ASP A 81 2.62 -7.00 -11.19
C ASP A 81 1.81 -7.76 -10.13
N PRO A 82 0.57 -8.20 -10.44
CA PRO A 82 -0.23 -8.98 -9.49
C PRO A 82 0.42 -10.31 -9.12
N ALA A 83 1.35 -10.83 -9.93
CA ALA A 83 2.09 -12.07 -9.64
C ALA A 83 3.33 -11.86 -8.76
N ALA A 84 3.73 -10.61 -8.49
CA ALA A 84 4.88 -10.32 -7.63
C ALA A 84 4.68 -10.91 -6.23
N ALA A 85 5.75 -11.43 -5.64
CA ALA A 85 5.72 -11.91 -4.27
C ALA A 85 5.42 -10.73 -3.31
N PRO A 86 4.66 -10.94 -2.22
CA PRO A 86 4.25 -9.87 -1.31
C PRO A 86 5.42 -9.05 -0.74
N THR A 87 6.59 -9.67 -0.54
CA THR A 87 7.80 -9.03 -0.01
C THR A 87 8.62 -8.28 -1.08
N GLN A 88 8.29 -8.45 -2.37
CA GLN A 88 8.94 -7.76 -3.48
C GLN A 88 8.24 -6.45 -3.87
N THR A 89 7.10 -6.15 -3.25
CA THR A 89 6.39 -4.89 -3.46
C THR A 89 7.03 -3.77 -2.65
N ILE A 90 6.53 -2.54 -2.78
CA ILE A 90 7.11 -1.39 -2.08
C ILE A 90 6.65 -1.36 -0.61
N GLY A 91 7.60 -1.21 0.31
CA GLY A 91 7.37 -1.09 1.74
C GLY A 91 7.25 0.36 2.18
N LEU A 92 6.18 0.72 2.87
CA LEU A 92 6.03 2.01 3.56
C LEU A 92 6.71 1.95 4.93
N CYS A 93 7.58 2.91 5.23
CA CYS A 93 8.16 3.10 6.57
C CYS A 93 7.09 3.68 7.50
N GLU A 94 6.54 2.86 8.39
CA GLU A 94 5.57 3.27 9.40
C GLU A 94 6.26 3.48 10.75
N PRO A 95 6.08 4.64 11.41
CA PRO A 95 6.56 4.84 12.77
C PRO A 95 5.94 3.82 13.73
N LYS A 96 6.79 3.04 14.39
CA LYS A 96 6.41 2.10 15.46
C LYS A 96 6.56 2.75 16.84
N SER A 97 7.53 3.66 16.97
CA SER A 97 7.72 4.54 18.13
C SER A 97 8.39 5.85 17.69
N ASP A 98 8.83 6.68 18.64
CA ASP A 98 9.67 7.86 18.40
C ASP A 98 11.08 7.53 17.88
N ARG A 99 11.49 6.25 17.93
CA ARG A 99 12.85 5.78 17.60
C ARG A 99 12.91 4.62 16.62
N ALA A 100 11.77 4.00 16.30
CA ALA A 100 11.72 2.79 15.50
C ALA A 100 10.65 2.86 14.42
N HIS A 101 10.91 2.18 13.32
CA HIS A 101 9.96 1.97 12.23
C HIS A 101 9.69 0.49 12.07
N ARG A 102 8.47 0.17 11.65
CA ARG A 102 8.13 -1.07 10.95
C ARG A 102 7.97 -0.76 9.46
N VAL A 103 8.05 -1.78 8.61
CA VAL A 103 7.84 -1.62 7.16
C VAL A 103 6.65 -2.45 6.74
N ARG A 104 5.61 -1.80 6.22
CA ARG A 104 4.42 -2.47 5.67
C ARG A 104 4.44 -2.41 4.16
N TYR A 105 4.37 -3.56 3.52
CA TYR A 105 4.47 -3.68 2.08
C TYR A 105 3.09 -3.52 1.47
N TYR A 106 3.01 -2.80 0.36
CA TYR A 106 1.79 -2.58 -0.38
C TYR A 106 2.03 -2.93 -1.85
N ARG A 107 1.05 -3.60 -2.45
CA ARG A 107 0.97 -3.71 -3.91
C ARG A 107 0.66 -2.33 -4.49
N GLY A 108 1.16 -2.05 -5.68
CA GLY A 108 0.89 -0.81 -6.37
C GLY A 108 1.98 0.25 -6.18
N ILE A 109 1.54 1.52 -6.11
CA ILE A 109 2.37 2.71 -5.90
C ILE A 109 2.03 3.30 -4.53
N ILE A 110 3.05 3.74 -3.81
CA ILE A 110 2.91 4.63 -2.66
C ILE A 110 3.20 6.04 -3.12
N ARG A 111 2.28 6.97 -2.89
CA ARG A 111 2.37 8.34 -3.38
C ARG A 111 2.27 9.35 -2.24
N ALA A 112 3.23 10.27 -2.17
CA ALA A 112 3.11 11.52 -1.44
C ALA A 112 2.38 12.54 -2.32
N VAL A 113 1.29 13.11 -1.84
CA VAL A 113 0.45 14.07 -2.57
C VAL A 113 -0.34 14.93 -1.60
N ASN A 114 -0.67 16.17 -1.97
CA ASN A 114 -1.55 16.99 -1.17
C ASN A 114 -3.03 16.68 -1.46
N ASN A 115 -3.88 16.74 -0.43
CA ASN A 115 -5.33 16.75 -0.62
C ASN A 115 -5.82 18.12 -1.15
N SER A 116 -7.14 18.26 -1.37
CA SER A 116 -7.76 19.51 -1.83
C SER A 116 -7.61 20.70 -0.87
N ARG A 117 -7.17 20.46 0.37
CA ARG A 117 -6.87 21.48 1.39
C ARG A 117 -5.36 21.72 1.54
N ASN A 118 -4.56 21.28 0.57
CA ASN A 118 -3.10 21.38 0.56
C ASN A 118 -2.41 20.66 1.73
N GLN A 119 -3.07 19.69 2.37
CA GLN A 119 -2.47 18.91 3.45
C GLN A 119 -1.74 17.71 2.87
N ASN A 120 -0.53 17.43 3.35
CA ASN A 120 0.25 16.31 2.84
C ASN A 120 -0.37 14.97 3.21
N ARG A 121 -0.47 14.06 2.24
CA ARG A 121 -1.02 12.72 2.40
C ARG A 121 -0.12 11.68 1.75
N THR A 122 -0.07 10.52 2.38
CA THR A 122 0.45 9.31 1.78
C THR A 122 -0.73 8.45 1.35
N ILE A 123 -0.81 8.10 0.07
CA ILE A 123 -1.84 7.20 -0.45
C ILE A 123 -1.22 5.97 -1.10
N ASN A 124 -1.96 4.86 -1.12
CA ASN A 124 -1.62 3.71 -1.94
C ASN A 124 -2.52 3.66 -3.18
N VAL A 125 -1.92 3.75 -4.36
CA VAL A 125 -2.60 3.61 -5.65
C VAL A 125 -2.40 2.18 -6.13
N THR A 126 -3.48 1.41 -6.18
CA THR A 126 -3.43 -0.03 -6.48
C THR A 126 -4.67 -0.49 -7.23
N THR A 127 -4.64 -1.71 -7.76
CA THR A 127 -5.80 -2.32 -8.42
C THR A 127 -6.76 -2.93 -7.39
N MET A 128 -8.04 -3.05 -7.75
CA MET A 128 -9.06 -3.61 -6.86
C MET A 128 -8.68 -4.98 -6.31
N GLU A 129 -8.26 -5.91 -7.17
CA GLU A 129 -7.90 -7.27 -6.72
C GLU A 129 -6.65 -7.27 -5.83
N SER A 130 -5.69 -6.36 -6.07
CA SER A 130 -4.51 -6.21 -5.21
C SER A 130 -4.86 -5.62 -3.85
N TYR A 131 -5.81 -4.69 -3.80
CA TYR A 131 -6.36 -4.16 -2.56
C TYR A 131 -7.04 -5.27 -1.74
N LEU A 132 -7.87 -6.10 -2.39
CA LEU A 132 -8.59 -7.19 -1.72
C LEU A 132 -7.66 -8.23 -1.09
N ARG A 133 -6.48 -8.47 -1.66
CA ARG A 133 -5.47 -9.36 -1.05
C ARG A 133 -5.00 -8.88 0.33
N GLY A 134 -5.01 -7.56 0.56
CA GLY A 134 -4.72 -6.98 1.87
C GLY A 134 -5.94 -6.87 2.80
N VAL A 135 -7.17 -7.00 2.28
CA VAL A 135 -8.43 -6.85 3.05
C VAL A 135 -9.02 -8.19 3.47
N VAL A 136 -9.26 -9.09 2.52
CA VAL A 136 -9.99 -10.35 2.78
C VAL A 136 -9.36 -11.18 3.91
N PRO A 137 -8.04 -11.41 3.98
CA PRO A 137 -7.43 -12.15 5.10
C PRO A 137 -7.38 -11.36 6.42
N ARG A 138 -7.87 -10.12 6.46
CA ARG A 138 -8.03 -9.32 7.69
C ARG A 138 -9.46 -9.31 8.19
N GLU A 139 -10.44 -9.38 7.29
CA GLU A 139 -11.86 -9.40 7.63
C GLU A 139 -12.41 -10.82 7.82
N SER A 140 -11.82 -11.82 7.15
CA SER A 140 -12.21 -13.22 7.29
C SER A 140 -10.99 -14.12 7.51
N PRO A 141 -11.00 -14.99 8.53
CA PRO A 141 -9.91 -15.93 8.76
C PRO A 141 -9.71 -16.85 7.55
N ALA A 142 -8.51 -16.85 6.97
CA ALA A 142 -8.22 -17.69 5.80
C ALA A 142 -8.43 -19.20 6.04
N SER A 143 -8.32 -19.65 7.30
CA SER A 143 -8.59 -21.03 7.71
C SER A 143 -10.03 -21.50 7.47
N TRP A 144 -10.97 -20.57 7.28
CA TRP A 144 -12.34 -20.93 6.87
C TRP A 144 -12.36 -21.63 5.52
N GLY A 145 -11.41 -21.35 4.62
CA GLY A 145 -11.32 -21.99 3.30
C GLY A 145 -11.29 -23.52 3.36
N ASP A 146 -10.62 -24.08 4.36
CA ASP A 146 -10.43 -25.53 4.51
C ASP A 146 -11.55 -26.19 5.33
N SER A 147 -12.43 -25.38 5.92
CA SER A 147 -13.49 -25.87 6.81
C SER A 147 -14.55 -26.68 6.05
N ASN A 148 -15.13 -27.66 6.74
CA ASN A 148 -16.18 -28.55 6.21
C ASN A 148 -15.79 -29.19 4.86
N GLY A 149 -14.58 -29.77 4.79
CA GLY A 149 -14.08 -30.43 3.58
C GLY A 149 -13.87 -29.47 2.40
N GLY A 150 -13.52 -28.22 2.66
CA GLY A 150 -13.31 -27.18 1.64
C GLY A 150 -14.56 -26.36 1.28
N ALA A 151 -15.74 -26.71 1.81
CA ALA A 151 -16.96 -25.95 1.56
C ALA A 151 -16.91 -24.52 2.11
N GLY A 152 -16.10 -24.29 3.16
CA GLY A 152 -15.91 -22.96 3.75
C GLY A 152 -15.21 -21.95 2.82
N MET A 153 -14.61 -22.40 1.70
CA MET A 153 -14.14 -21.50 0.64
C MET A 153 -15.25 -20.58 0.10
N ASN A 154 -16.51 -21.02 0.14
CA ASN A 154 -17.63 -20.16 -0.25
C ASN A 154 -17.82 -18.95 0.66
N ALA A 155 -17.43 -19.04 1.94
CA ALA A 155 -17.44 -17.90 2.85
C ALA A 155 -16.38 -16.86 2.43
N LEU A 156 -15.18 -17.31 2.06
CA LEU A 156 -14.12 -16.43 1.56
C LEU A 156 -14.49 -15.77 0.22
N ARG A 157 -15.14 -16.51 -0.69
CA ARG A 157 -15.67 -15.97 -1.95
C ARG A 157 -16.74 -14.90 -1.69
N ALA A 158 -17.65 -15.16 -0.76
CA ALA A 158 -18.66 -14.19 -0.36
C ALA A 158 -18.02 -12.92 0.23
N GLN A 159 -17.02 -13.06 1.10
CA GLN A 159 -16.27 -11.92 1.65
C GLN A 159 -15.56 -11.13 0.55
N ALA A 160 -14.91 -11.79 -0.42
CA ALA A 160 -14.24 -11.11 -1.52
C ALA A 160 -15.23 -10.28 -2.35
N VAL A 161 -16.41 -10.83 -2.65
CA VAL A 161 -17.48 -10.12 -3.37
C VAL A 161 -18.04 -8.95 -2.56
N ALA A 162 -18.26 -9.13 -1.25
CA ALA A 162 -18.72 -8.06 -0.36
C ALA A 162 -17.68 -6.92 -0.30
N ALA A 163 -16.43 -7.23 0.03
CA ALA A 163 -15.38 -6.22 0.12
C ALA A 163 -15.16 -5.47 -1.20
N ARG A 164 -15.23 -6.17 -2.34
CA ARG A 164 -15.16 -5.54 -3.68
C ARG A 164 -16.31 -4.58 -3.92
N SER A 165 -17.53 -5.00 -3.57
CA SER A 165 -18.73 -4.19 -3.73
C SER A 165 -18.65 -2.91 -2.92
N TYR A 166 -18.30 -3.03 -1.64
CA TYR A 166 -18.02 -1.90 -0.76
C TYR A 166 -16.99 -0.95 -1.36
N ALA A 167 -15.77 -1.43 -1.62
CA ALA A 167 -14.67 -0.60 -2.11
C ALA A 167 -14.99 0.09 -3.45
N SER A 168 -15.77 -0.54 -4.32
CA SER A 168 -16.20 0.05 -5.60
C SER A 168 -17.23 1.18 -5.46
N THR A 169 -17.97 1.20 -4.35
CA THR A 169 -18.97 2.23 -4.05
C THR A 169 -18.42 3.38 -3.20
N GLU A 170 -17.26 3.16 -2.57
CA GLU A 170 -16.66 4.14 -1.69
C GLU A 170 -15.95 5.28 -2.44
N ASN A 171 -16.03 6.46 -1.85
CA ASN A 171 -15.32 7.66 -2.27
C ASN A 171 -15.03 8.51 -1.04
N ARG A 172 -14.31 7.92 -0.08
CA ARG A 172 -14.10 8.48 1.26
C ARG A 172 -13.45 9.86 1.23
N TYR A 173 -12.51 10.06 0.32
CA TYR A 173 -11.80 11.32 0.12
C TYR A 173 -11.91 11.73 -1.34
N ALA A 174 -12.93 12.52 -1.67
CA ALA A 174 -13.22 12.96 -3.03
C ALA A 174 -11.97 13.51 -3.74
N GLY A 175 -11.62 12.89 -4.86
CA GLY A 175 -10.45 13.27 -5.68
C GLY A 175 -9.10 12.82 -5.13
N LEU A 176 -9.06 12.06 -4.02
CA LEU A 176 -7.82 11.59 -3.38
C LEU A 176 -7.78 10.07 -3.19
N ALA A 177 -8.80 9.49 -2.56
CA ALA A 177 -8.83 8.07 -2.23
C ALA A 177 -10.26 7.53 -2.06
N HIS A 178 -10.49 6.33 -2.59
CA HIS A 178 -11.75 5.61 -2.47
C HIS A 178 -11.98 5.12 -1.04
N THR A 179 -10.99 4.48 -0.45
CA THR A 179 -11.05 3.87 0.89
C THR A 179 -10.01 4.47 1.84
N CYS A 180 -9.90 3.92 3.04
CA CYS A 180 -8.90 4.23 4.06
C CYS A 180 -8.29 2.94 4.61
N ASP A 181 -7.12 3.04 5.26
CA ASP A 181 -6.37 1.92 5.84
C ASP A 181 -6.75 1.64 7.32
N THR A 182 -7.87 2.20 7.79
CA THR A 182 -8.41 2.01 9.13
C THR A 182 -9.69 1.19 9.12
N MET A 183 -10.12 0.74 10.30
CA MET A 183 -11.40 0.04 10.51
C MET A 183 -12.63 0.91 10.16
N ASP A 184 -12.47 2.21 9.90
CA ASP A 184 -13.57 3.07 9.45
C ASP A 184 -14.01 2.77 8.01
N CYS A 185 -13.14 2.11 7.23
CA CYS A 185 -13.45 1.63 5.88
C CYS A 185 -13.44 0.10 5.86
N GLN A 186 -12.28 -0.49 5.58
CA GLN A 186 -12.00 -1.91 5.74
C GLN A 186 -10.58 -2.04 6.26
N VAL A 187 -10.27 -3.13 6.95
CA VAL A 187 -8.94 -3.41 7.48
C VAL A 187 -7.99 -3.76 6.32
N TYR A 188 -7.41 -2.74 5.70
CA TYR A 188 -6.41 -2.90 4.64
C TYR A 188 -5.01 -3.12 5.23
N GLY A 189 -4.60 -4.38 5.34
CA GLY A 189 -3.34 -4.77 5.97
C GLY A 189 -2.09 -4.62 5.09
N GLY A 190 -2.24 -4.37 3.78
CA GLY A 190 -1.15 -4.49 2.82
C GLY A 190 -0.74 -5.94 2.54
N ALA A 191 0.36 -6.12 1.81
CA ALA A 191 0.85 -7.39 1.29
C ALA A 191 1.75 -8.16 2.27
N ALA A 192 2.63 -7.46 2.99
CA ALA A 192 3.58 -8.06 3.93
C ALA A 192 3.92 -7.09 5.08
N LEU A 193 4.55 -7.60 6.14
CA LEU A 193 5.04 -6.78 7.25
C LEU A 193 6.46 -7.16 7.64
N ARG A 194 7.21 -6.17 8.10
CA ARG A 194 8.49 -6.33 8.76
C ARG A 194 8.50 -5.48 10.03
N GLU A 195 8.78 -6.11 11.17
CA GLU A 195 8.63 -5.47 12.49
C GLU A 195 9.74 -4.46 12.83
N GLY A 196 10.86 -4.51 12.12
CA GLY A 196 11.96 -3.55 12.17
C GLY A 196 12.73 -3.52 10.85
N VAL A 197 13.30 -2.37 10.45
CA VAL A 197 13.92 -2.19 9.12
C VAL A 197 14.96 -3.28 8.77
N SER A 198 15.68 -3.80 9.77
CA SER A 198 16.71 -4.84 9.61
C SER A 198 16.19 -6.29 9.74
N GLU A 199 14.92 -6.48 10.10
CA GLU A 199 14.32 -7.80 10.32
C GLU A 199 13.84 -8.46 9.02
N GLN A 200 13.49 -9.74 9.09
CA GLN A 200 12.90 -10.46 7.95
C GLN A 200 11.41 -10.11 7.80
N PRO A 201 10.92 -9.88 6.57
CA PRO A 201 9.50 -9.67 6.34
C PRO A 201 8.73 -11.00 6.29
N TYR A 202 7.43 -10.94 6.53
CA TYR A 202 6.50 -12.06 6.35
C TYR A 202 5.24 -11.62 5.61
N SER A 203 4.66 -12.52 4.81
CA SER A 203 3.43 -12.26 4.06
C SER A 203 2.24 -12.04 4.99
N LEU A 204 1.39 -11.08 4.65
CA LEU A 204 0.07 -10.89 5.24
C LEU A 204 -1.04 -11.45 4.34
N GLU A 205 -0.75 -11.66 3.06
CA GLU A 205 -1.63 -12.36 2.12
C GLU A 205 -1.63 -13.87 2.38
N ASP A 206 -2.75 -14.53 2.08
CA ASP A 206 -2.92 -15.98 2.23
C ASP A 206 -3.43 -16.60 0.92
N PRO A 207 -2.82 -17.71 0.42
CA PRO A 207 -3.22 -18.35 -0.83
C PRO A 207 -4.69 -18.75 -0.90
N ARG A 208 -5.34 -19.08 0.23
CA ARG A 208 -6.76 -19.46 0.27
C ARG A 208 -7.66 -18.27 -0.02
N THR A 209 -7.33 -17.10 0.56
CA THR A 209 -8.06 -15.86 0.25
C THR A 209 -7.75 -15.36 -1.14
N ASP A 210 -6.51 -15.51 -1.61
CA ASP A 210 -6.12 -15.16 -2.98
C ASP A 210 -6.90 -15.96 -4.01
N LEU A 211 -7.10 -17.26 -3.77
CA LEU A 211 -7.92 -18.13 -4.61
C LEU A 211 -9.37 -17.62 -4.66
N ALA A 212 -9.98 -17.33 -3.51
CA ALA A 212 -11.35 -16.80 -3.44
C ALA A 212 -11.51 -15.45 -4.16
N ILE A 213 -10.51 -14.56 -4.03
CA ILE A 213 -10.46 -13.28 -4.73
C ILE A 213 -10.41 -13.52 -6.25
N ALA A 214 -9.49 -14.38 -6.72
CA ALA A 214 -9.30 -14.66 -8.13
C ALA A 214 -10.53 -15.33 -8.77
N GLU A 215 -11.14 -16.31 -8.12
CA GLU A 215 -12.35 -16.99 -8.62
C GLU A 215 -13.59 -16.10 -8.66
N THR A 216 -13.57 -14.98 -7.92
CA THR A 216 -14.66 -14.00 -7.88
C THR A 216 -14.29 -12.66 -8.52
N ALA A 217 -13.21 -12.62 -9.32
CA ALA A 217 -12.72 -11.39 -9.92
C ALA A 217 -13.84 -10.62 -10.66
N GLY A 218 -13.99 -9.33 -10.33
CA GLY A 218 -15.03 -8.48 -10.92
C GLY A 218 -16.48 -8.77 -10.49
N VAL A 219 -16.73 -9.76 -9.64
CA VAL A 219 -18.08 -10.06 -9.12
C VAL A 219 -18.41 -9.11 -7.98
N VAL A 220 -19.58 -8.46 -8.09
CA VAL A 220 -20.12 -7.48 -7.13
C VAL A 220 -21.60 -7.71 -6.88
N ILE A 221 -22.11 -7.25 -5.74
CA ILE A 221 -23.53 -7.32 -5.37
C ILE A 221 -24.26 -6.13 -5.98
N ARG A 222 -25.33 -6.40 -6.73
CA ARG A 222 -26.19 -5.36 -7.32
C ARG A 222 -27.57 -5.36 -6.69
N GLY A 223 -28.10 -4.16 -6.45
CA GLY A 223 -29.46 -3.96 -5.95
C GLY A 223 -30.50 -4.08 -7.06
N ARG A 224 -31.79 -4.00 -6.69
CA ARG A 224 -32.91 -4.05 -7.65
C ARG A 224 -32.86 -2.95 -8.71
N ASN A 225 -32.20 -1.82 -8.41
CA ASN A 225 -32.00 -0.71 -9.35
C ASN A 225 -30.79 -0.91 -10.29
N GLY A 226 -30.10 -2.06 -10.22
CA GLY A 226 -28.91 -2.36 -11.02
C GLY A 226 -27.61 -1.71 -10.53
N ALA A 227 -27.66 -0.82 -9.53
CA ALA A 227 -26.49 -0.20 -8.92
C ALA A 227 -25.78 -1.20 -7.99
N VAL A 228 -24.47 -1.03 -7.82
CA VAL A 228 -23.70 -1.82 -6.85
C VAL A 228 -24.13 -1.44 -5.44
N VAL A 229 -24.27 -2.44 -4.56
CA VAL A 229 -24.68 -2.25 -3.17
C VAL A 229 -23.45 -1.98 -2.31
N ARG A 230 -23.57 -1.01 -1.39
CA ARG A 230 -22.64 -0.83 -0.29
C ARG A 230 -22.92 -1.89 0.77
N THR A 231 -21.98 -2.82 0.96
CA THR A 231 -22.20 -4.08 1.70
C THR A 231 -21.63 -4.09 3.12
N GLU A 232 -21.05 -2.97 3.55
CA GLU A 232 -20.47 -2.72 4.89
C GLU A 232 -20.74 -1.26 5.30
#